data_AF-A0AAD5L4N6-F1
#
_entry.id   AF-A0AAD5L4N6-F1
#
_cell.length_a   1.000
_cell.length_b   1.000
_cell.length_c   1.000
_cell.angle_alpha   90.00
_cell.angle_beta   90.00
_cell.angle_gamma   90.00
#
_symmetry.space_group_name_H-M   'P 1'
#
loop_
_entity.id
_entity.type
_entity.pdbx_description
1 polymer ?
#
loop_
_entity_poly.entity_id
_entity_poly.type
_entity_poly.pdbx_seq_one_letter_code
_entity_poly.pdbx_strand_id
1 'polypeptide(L)'
;MTTLLLHWLNEELHLHRRVEVLERDLSNGYVFAEVLSLHGFEDRLDRYSDLADVPTRIRNLELLGQAMAKAGLGELSMTIKRGVLMENRSIILQLLFRIKDFVQSRRSTASQGPKDVPPRVYDPPSEKEDPFIRDVDERFVKECREAFRPTEIATPCVT
;
A
#
# COMPACT_ATOMS: atom_id res chain seq x y z
N MET A 1 16.42 1.02 -7.38
CA MET A 1 14.99 0.73 -7.10
C MET A 1 14.43 -0.32 -8.05
N THR A 2 14.56 -0.16 -9.37
CA THR A 2 14.10 -1.15 -10.37
C THR A 2 14.68 -2.56 -10.17
N THR A 3 15.95 -2.67 -9.74
CA THR A 3 16.59 -3.96 -9.45
C THR A 3 15.86 -4.78 -8.39
N LEU A 4 15.34 -4.14 -7.33
CA LEU A 4 14.59 -4.83 -6.28
C LEU A 4 13.21 -5.29 -6.78
N LEU A 5 12.59 -4.54 -7.68
CA LEU A 5 11.33 -4.93 -8.30
C LEU A 5 11.53 -6.09 -9.27
N LEU A 6 12.61 -6.07 -10.06
CA LEU A 6 12.98 -7.17 -10.94
C LEU A 6 13.29 -8.45 -10.15
N HIS A 7 14.02 -8.33 -9.03
CA HIS A 7 14.26 -9.47 -8.13
C HIS A 7 12.93 -10.03 -7.60
N TRP A 8 12.06 -9.16 -7.08
CA TRP A 8 10.76 -9.57 -6.58
C TRP A 8 9.91 -10.28 -7.64
N LEU A 9 9.82 -9.72 -8.85
CA LEU A 9 9.06 -10.32 -9.95
C LEU A 9 9.66 -11.66 -10.41
N ASN A 10 10.97 -11.73 -10.62
CA ASN A 10 11.59 -12.89 -11.26
C ASN A 10 11.94 -14.02 -10.30
N GLU A 11 12.44 -13.68 -9.12
CA GLU A 11 13.03 -14.65 -8.20
C GLU A 11 12.05 -15.05 -7.09
N GLU A 12 11.17 -14.14 -6.66
CA GLU A 12 10.21 -14.42 -5.57
C GLU A 12 8.84 -14.90 -6.04
N LEU A 13 8.34 -14.38 -7.18
CA LEU A 13 6.98 -14.69 -7.65
C LEU A 13 6.90 -15.84 -8.66
N HIS A 14 8.03 -16.31 -9.18
CA HIS A 14 8.09 -17.39 -10.19
C HIS A 14 7.08 -17.21 -11.33
N LEU A 15 7.06 -16.01 -11.91
CA LEU A 15 6.17 -15.66 -13.03
C LEU A 15 6.39 -16.58 -14.24
N HIS A 16 5.38 -16.71 -15.08
CA HIS A 16 5.41 -17.52 -16.31
C HIS A 16 6.54 -17.10 -17.26
N ARG A 17 6.89 -15.81 -17.26
CA ARG A 17 8.01 -15.25 -18.02
C ARG A 17 8.93 -14.44 -17.12
N ARG A 18 10.21 -14.42 -17.47
CA ARG A 18 11.17 -13.51 -16.88
C ARG A 18 10.93 -12.10 -17.40
N VAL A 19 10.93 -11.13 -16.50
CA VAL A 19 10.84 -9.70 -16.77
C VAL A 19 12.25 -9.14 -16.87
N GLU A 20 12.58 -8.50 -17.99
CA GLU A 20 13.89 -7.89 -18.23
C GLU A 20 13.80 -6.37 -18.16
N VAL A 21 12.80 -5.81 -18.83
CA VAL A 21 12.58 -4.36 -18.96
C VAL A 21 11.18 -4.04 -18.48
N LEU A 22 11.08 -3.49 -17.27
CA LEU A 22 9.80 -3.23 -16.61
C LEU A 22 8.83 -2.45 -17.49
N GLU A 23 9.32 -1.41 -18.17
CA GLU A 23 8.52 -0.51 -18.99
C GLU A 23 7.86 -1.23 -20.15
N ARG A 24 8.58 -2.12 -20.82
CA ARG A 24 8.11 -2.87 -21.99
C ARG A 24 7.29 -4.07 -21.56
N ASP A 25 7.78 -4.81 -20.57
CA ASP A 25 7.24 -6.11 -20.19
C ASP A 25 5.92 -6.00 -19.42
N LEU A 26 5.72 -4.93 -18.64
CA LEU A 26 4.46 -4.71 -17.91
C LEU A 26 3.45 -3.89 -18.72
N SER A 27 3.88 -3.34 -19.86
CA SER A 27 3.12 -2.39 -20.69
C SER A 27 1.84 -2.98 -21.29
N ASN A 28 1.74 -4.31 -21.34
CA ASN A 28 0.58 -5.03 -21.86
C ASN A 28 -0.43 -5.41 -20.79
N GLY A 29 -0.16 -5.12 -19.51
CA GLY A 29 -1.07 -5.41 -18.42
C GLY A 29 -1.04 -6.85 -17.89
N TYR A 30 -0.45 -7.80 -18.62
CA TYR A 30 -0.50 -9.23 -18.29
C TYR A 30 0.21 -9.54 -16.98
N VAL A 31 1.45 -9.07 -16.82
CA VAL A 31 2.25 -9.30 -15.61
C VAL A 31 1.57 -8.73 -14.36
N PHE A 32 0.89 -7.59 -14.46
CA PHE A 32 0.12 -7.06 -13.31
C PHE A 32 -1.03 -7.99 -12.90
N ALA A 33 -1.76 -8.54 -13.88
CA ALA A 33 -2.83 -9.49 -13.63
C ALA A 33 -2.29 -10.82 -13.07
N GLU A 34 -1.16 -11.30 -13.57
CA GLU A 34 -0.49 -12.49 -13.05
C GLU A 34 -0.06 -12.31 -11.59
N VAL A 35 0.53 -11.17 -11.24
CA VAL A 35 0.85 -10.83 -9.85
C VAL A 35 -0.40 -10.85 -8.97
N LEU A 36 -1.51 -10.27 -9.42
CA LEU A 36 -2.77 -10.32 -8.66
C LEU A 36 -3.32 -11.75 -8.55
N SER A 37 -3.19 -12.55 -9.60
CA SER A 37 -3.68 -13.93 -9.64
C SER A 37 -2.93 -14.85 -8.68
N LEU A 38 -1.60 -14.72 -8.61
CA LEU A 38 -0.75 -15.45 -7.65
C LEU A 38 -1.13 -15.20 -6.19
N HIS A 39 -1.83 -14.10 -5.91
CA HIS A 39 -2.26 -13.72 -4.57
C HIS A 39 -3.77 -13.86 -4.35
N GLY A 40 -4.50 -14.47 -5.29
CA GLY A 40 -5.93 -14.73 -5.18
C GLY A 40 -6.82 -13.49 -5.38
N PHE A 41 -6.30 -12.43 -6.02
CA PHE A 41 -7.07 -11.21 -6.33
C PHE A 41 -7.55 -11.16 -7.79
N GLU A 42 -7.06 -12.06 -8.64
CA GLU A 42 -7.52 -12.27 -10.02
C GLU A 42 -7.75 -13.77 -10.27
N ASP A 43 -9.02 -14.16 -10.34
CA ASP A 43 -9.44 -15.56 -10.48
C ASP A 43 -9.34 -16.04 -11.93
N ARG A 44 -9.29 -15.12 -12.90
CA ARG A 44 -9.49 -15.39 -14.33
C ARG A 44 -8.35 -14.87 -15.20
N LEU A 45 -7.13 -15.30 -14.88
CA LEU A 45 -5.94 -15.02 -15.68
C LEU A 45 -6.07 -15.55 -17.13
N ASP A 46 -6.89 -16.59 -17.34
CA ASP A 46 -7.25 -17.15 -18.67
C ASP A 46 -7.82 -16.12 -19.64
N ARG A 47 -8.41 -15.04 -19.11
CA ARG A 47 -8.98 -13.96 -19.94
C ARG A 47 -7.92 -13.05 -20.50
N TYR A 48 -6.72 -13.01 -19.92
CA TYR A 48 -5.65 -12.11 -20.35
C TYR A 48 -4.82 -12.77 -21.45
N SER A 49 -4.22 -11.95 -22.31
CA SER A 49 -3.34 -12.42 -23.38
C SER A 49 -1.99 -11.74 -23.26
N ASP A 50 -0.91 -12.50 -23.31
CA ASP A 50 0.47 -11.97 -23.23
C ASP A 50 1.03 -11.53 -24.59
N LEU A 51 0.16 -10.93 -25.41
CA LEU A 51 0.55 -10.35 -26.70
C LEU A 51 0.84 -8.85 -26.55
N ALA A 52 1.65 -8.33 -27.47
CA ALA A 52 2.10 -6.93 -27.46
C ALA A 52 1.25 -5.99 -28.34
N ASP A 53 0.21 -6.50 -29.01
CA ASP A 53 -0.64 -5.69 -29.90
C ASP A 53 -1.54 -4.73 -29.11
N VAL A 54 -1.77 -3.54 -29.68
CA VAL A 54 -2.51 -2.46 -29.00
C VAL A 54 -3.92 -2.88 -28.53
N PRO A 55 -4.74 -3.59 -29.33
CA PRO A 55 -6.03 -4.10 -28.86
C PRO A 55 -5.93 -4.99 -27.61
N THR A 56 -4.98 -5.93 -27.58
CA THR A 56 -4.74 -6.78 -26.40
C THR A 56 -4.35 -5.95 -25.19
N ARG A 57 -3.45 -4.98 -25.34
CA ARG A 57 -3.00 -4.12 -24.23
C ARG A 57 -4.16 -3.31 -23.63
N ILE A 58 -5.02 -2.73 -24.47
CA ILE A 58 -6.20 -1.98 -24.01
C ILE A 58 -7.13 -2.90 -23.23
N ARG A 59 -7.47 -4.06 -23.80
CA ARG A 59 -8.38 -5.03 -23.18
C ARG A 59 -7.83 -5.54 -21.84
N ASN A 60 -6.54 -5.88 -21.78
CA ASN A 60 -5.91 -6.32 -20.54
C ASN A 60 -5.98 -5.23 -19.46
N LEU A 61 -5.75 -3.95 -19.81
CA LEU A 61 -5.83 -2.85 -18.85
C LEU A 61 -7.27 -2.55 -18.39
N GLU A 62 -8.28 -2.84 -19.21
CA GLU A 62 -9.68 -2.79 -18.80
C GLU A 62 -10.01 -3.87 -17.78
N LEU A 63 -9.63 -5.12 -18.08
CA LEU A 63 -9.80 -6.25 -17.17
C LEU A 63 -9.06 -6.02 -15.84
N LEU A 64 -7.82 -5.55 -15.91
CA LEU A 64 -7.01 -5.22 -14.73
C LEU A 64 -7.70 -4.17 -13.87
N GLY A 65 -8.32 -3.15 -14.49
CA GLY A 65 -9.09 -2.14 -13.76
C GLY A 65 -10.28 -2.73 -13.01
N GLN A 66 -11.00 -3.68 -13.62
CA GLN A 66 -12.11 -4.40 -12.97
C GLN A 66 -11.62 -5.26 -11.81
N ALA A 67 -10.51 -5.99 -12.00
CA ALA A 67 -9.90 -6.83 -10.98
C ALA A 67 -9.43 -6.01 -9.76
N MET A 68 -8.76 -4.89 -10.01
CA MET A 68 -8.31 -3.97 -8.96
C MET A 68 -9.48 -3.36 -8.18
N ALA A 69 -10.56 -2.98 -8.86
CA ALA A 69 -11.76 -2.49 -8.20
C ALA A 69 -12.42 -3.57 -7.31
N LYS A 70 -12.57 -4.80 -7.83
CA LYS A 70 -13.10 -5.95 -7.09
C LYS A 70 -12.26 -6.29 -5.86
N ALA A 71 -10.93 -6.20 -5.97
CA ALA A 71 -9.99 -6.48 -4.89
C ALA A 71 -9.90 -5.34 -3.85
N GLY A 72 -10.53 -4.18 -4.10
CA GLY A 72 -10.47 -3.03 -3.22
C GLY A 72 -9.18 -2.22 -3.30
N LEU A 73 -8.39 -2.36 -4.38
CA LEU A 73 -7.28 -1.44 -4.65
C LEU A 73 -7.79 -0.08 -5.14
N GLY A 74 -9.01 -0.03 -5.66
CA GLY A 74 -9.61 1.15 -6.31
C GLY A 74 -9.46 1.11 -7.83
N GLU A 75 -10.11 2.06 -8.50
CA GLU A 75 -10.18 2.06 -9.97
C GLU A 75 -8.86 2.46 -10.63
N LEU A 76 -8.64 1.89 -11.82
CA LEU A 76 -7.52 2.24 -12.69
C LEU A 76 -7.92 3.39 -13.61
N SER A 77 -7.47 4.60 -13.28
CA SER A 77 -7.81 5.80 -14.05
C SER A 77 -7.31 5.76 -15.49
N MET A 78 -7.98 6.48 -16.39
CA MET A 78 -7.60 6.54 -17.81
C MET A 78 -6.17 7.10 -18.00
N THR A 79 -5.75 8.03 -17.14
CA THR A 79 -4.38 8.57 -17.15
C THR A 79 -3.35 7.48 -16.89
N ILE A 80 -3.59 6.60 -15.92
CA ILE A 80 -2.69 5.48 -15.61
C ILE A 80 -2.70 4.49 -16.78
N LYS A 81 -3.89 4.09 -17.27
CA LYS A 81 -4.00 3.18 -18.42
C LYS A 81 -3.19 3.68 -19.62
N ARG A 82 -3.36 4.94 -20.01
CA ARG A 82 -2.60 5.57 -21.09
C ARG A 82 -1.11 5.61 -20.79
N GLY A 83 -0.72 5.91 -19.55
CA GLY A 83 0.68 5.90 -19.14
C GLY A 83 1.36 4.54 -19.30
N VAL A 84 0.68 3.48 -18.86
CA VAL A 84 1.15 2.09 -19.03
C VAL A 84 1.20 1.72 -20.52
N LEU A 85 0.18 2.11 -21.30
CA LEU A 85 0.15 1.88 -22.75
C LEU A 85 1.30 2.59 -23.48
N MET A 86 1.77 3.72 -22.97
CA MET A 86 2.89 4.48 -23.54
C MET A 86 4.25 4.12 -22.92
N GLU A 87 4.34 3.00 -22.19
CA GLU A 87 5.58 2.54 -21.54
C GLU A 87 6.20 3.60 -20.60
N ASN A 88 5.34 4.44 -20.02
CA ASN A 88 5.81 5.50 -19.12
C ASN A 88 6.34 4.87 -17.82
N ARG A 89 7.67 4.86 -17.69
CA ARG A 89 8.39 4.31 -16.55
C ARG A 89 7.81 4.72 -15.20
N SER A 90 7.59 6.01 -14.99
CA SER A 90 7.12 6.52 -13.69
C SER A 90 5.75 5.96 -13.33
N ILE A 91 4.84 5.89 -14.30
CA ILE A 91 3.48 5.38 -14.08
C ILE A 91 3.48 3.86 -13.86
N ILE A 92 4.28 3.12 -14.64
CA ILE A 92 4.41 1.66 -14.49
C ILE A 92 4.96 1.30 -13.11
N LEU A 93 6.01 1.99 -12.67
CA LEU A 93 6.59 1.78 -11.35
C LEU A 93 5.61 2.11 -10.22
N GLN A 94 4.91 3.25 -10.32
CA GLN A 94 3.90 3.64 -9.31
C GLN A 94 2.78 2.59 -9.22
N LEU A 95 2.28 2.10 -10.35
CA LEU A 95 1.25 1.06 -10.36
C LEU A 95 1.77 -0.25 -9.76
N LEU A 96 2.99 -0.64 -10.11
CA LEU A 96 3.62 -1.85 -9.58
C LEU A 96 3.83 -1.78 -8.07
N PHE A 97 4.32 -0.65 -7.56
CA PHE A 97 4.46 -0.43 -6.12
C PHE A 97 3.12 -0.49 -5.41
N ARG A 98 2.09 0.18 -5.93
CA ARG A 98 0.74 0.12 -5.36
C ARG A 98 0.21 -1.31 -5.25
N ILE A 99 0.43 -2.13 -6.27
CA ILE A 99 0.03 -3.56 -6.25
C ILE A 99 0.87 -4.34 -5.24
N LYS A 100 2.19 -4.15 -5.23
CA LYS A 100 3.09 -4.80 -4.28
C LYS A 100 2.70 -4.48 -2.84
N ASP A 101 2.53 -3.21 -2.51
CA ASP A 101 2.19 -2.75 -1.16
C ASP A 101 0.83 -3.31 -0.72
N PHE A 102 -0.15 -3.32 -1.63
CA PHE A 102 -1.47 -3.90 -1.36
C PHE A 102 -1.36 -5.39 -1.01
N VAL A 103 -0.67 -6.15 -1.85
CA VAL A 103 -0.50 -7.59 -1.69
C VAL A 103 0.25 -7.92 -0.40
N GLN A 104 1.31 -7.18 -0.10
CA GLN A 104 2.11 -7.37 1.11
C GLN A 104 1.32 -7.01 2.38
N SER A 105 0.55 -5.92 2.35
CA SER A 105 -0.29 -5.51 3.48
C SER A 105 -1.31 -6.58 3.86
N ARG A 106 -1.89 -7.25 2.85
CA ARG A 106 -2.87 -8.34 3.07
C ARG A 106 -2.24 -9.61 3.63
N ARG A 107 -1.00 -9.93 3.26
CA ARG A 107 -0.24 -11.05 3.86
C ARG A 107 0.00 -10.81 5.35
N SER A 108 0.37 -9.60 5.74
CA SER A 108 0.58 -9.25 7.15
C SER A 108 -0.69 -9.43 7.98
N THR A 109 -1.85 -8.98 7.47
CA THR A 109 -3.14 -9.15 8.16
C THR A 109 -3.60 -10.61 8.24
N ALA A 110 -3.29 -11.45 7.24
CA ALA A 110 -3.69 -12.86 7.25
C ALA A 110 -2.90 -13.71 8.27
N SER A 111 -1.69 -13.28 8.63
CA SER A 111 -0.86 -13.95 9.66
C SER A 111 -1.24 -13.60 11.11
N GLN A 112 -2.06 -12.56 11.31
CA GLN A 112 -2.64 -12.25 12.61
C GLN A 112 -3.99 -12.95 12.74
N GLY A 113 -3.95 -14.25 13.03
CA GLY A 113 -5.09 -14.91 13.66
C GLY A 113 -5.47 -14.17 14.96
N PRO A 114 -6.72 -14.32 15.46
CA PRO A 114 -7.15 -13.65 16.66
C PRO A 114 -6.22 -14.05 17.81
N LYS A 115 -5.34 -13.14 18.22
CA LYS A 115 -4.74 -13.24 19.54
C LYS A 115 -5.90 -12.96 20.49
N ASP A 116 -6.37 -13.98 21.17
CA ASP A 116 -7.11 -13.84 22.42
C ASP A 116 -6.27 -12.95 23.34
N VAL A 117 -6.53 -11.65 23.28
CA VAL A 117 -6.00 -10.70 24.25
C VAL A 117 -6.87 -10.90 25.48
N PRO A 118 -6.37 -11.49 26.58
CA PRO A 118 -7.14 -11.53 27.81
C PRO A 118 -7.49 -10.08 28.20
N PRO A 119 -8.70 -9.83 28.71
CA PRO A 119 -9.09 -8.49 29.11
C PRO A 119 -8.04 -7.94 30.08
N ARG A 120 -7.44 -6.80 29.71
CA ARG A 120 -6.55 -6.04 30.58
C ARG A 120 -7.33 -5.69 31.83
N VAL A 121 -7.04 -6.38 32.93
CA VAL A 121 -7.36 -5.90 34.27
C VAL A 121 -6.51 -4.66 34.45
N TYR A 122 -7.16 -3.49 34.49
CA TYR A 122 -6.50 -2.25 34.87
C TYR A 122 -6.30 -2.30 36.39
N ASP A 123 -5.08 -2.54 36.83
CA ASP A 123 -4.70 -2.15 38.19
C ASP A 123 -4.69 -0.62 38.26
N PRO A 124 -5.18 -0.01 39.35
CA PRO A 124 -5.16 1.43 39.52
C PRO A 124 -3.72 1.96 39.51
N PRO A 125 -3.49 3.19 39.02
CA PRO A 125 -2.16 3.74 38.83
C PRO A 125 -1.46 3.88 40.18
N SER A 126 -0.42 3.07 40.40
CA SER A 126 0.55 3.30 41.47
C SER A 126 1.44 4.46 41.04
N GLU A 127 1.32 5.59 41.76
CA GLU A 127 2.26 6.70 41.68
C GLU A 127 3.65 6.20 42.09
N LYS A 128 4.50 5.92 41.09
CA LYS A 128 5.94 5.84 41.26
C LYS A 128 6.56 6.65 40.15
N GLU A 129 7.12 7.79 40.54
CA GLU A 129 7.98 8.62 39.69
C GLU A 129 9.17 7.77 39.24
N ASP A 130 9.30 7.56 37.93
CA ASP A 130 10.44 6.84 37.35
C ASP A 130 11.57 7.84 37.05
N PRO A 131 12.79 7.68 37.62
CA PRO A 131 13.85 8.69 37.55
C PRO A 131 14.57 8.83 36.19
N PHE A 132 14.15 8.14 35.14
CA PHE A 132 14.90 8.06 33.87
C PHE A 132 14.04 8.31 32.63
N ILE A 133 13.62 9.56 32.45
CA ILE A 133 13.15 10.06 31.14
C ILE A 133 14.38 10.17 30.23
N ARG A 134 14.58 9.17 29.35
CA ARG A 134 15.67 9.15 28.35
C ARG A 134 15.25 9.57 26.95
N ASP A 135 13.98 9.88 26.73
CA ASP A 135 13.49 10.36 25.43
C ASP A 135 13.41 11.89 25.38
N VAL A 136 14.08 12.47 24.38
CA VAL A 136 14.17 13.93 24.15
C VAL A 136 12.80 14.50 23.75
N ASP A 137 11.99 13.72 23.05
CA ASP A 137 10.67 14.13 22.57
C ASP A 137 9.65 14.30 23.71
N GLU A 138 9.75 13.49 24.77
CA GLU A 138 8.84 13.60 25.92
C GLU A 138 9.13 14.84 26.77
N ARG A 139 10.39 15.31 26.81
CA ARG A 139 10.74 16.58 27.48
C ARG A 139 10.07 17.77 26.80
N PHE A 140 10.12 17.82 25.47
CA PHE A 140 9.57 18.95 24.72
C PHE A 140 8.04 19.04 24.89
N VAL A 141 7.34 17.90 24.84
CA VAL A 141 5.88 17.86 25.03
C VAL A 141 5.49 18.31 26.45
N LYS A 142 6.28 17.93 27.47
CA LYS A 142 6.04 18.38 28.84
C LYS A 142 6.29 19.88 29.01
N GLU A 143 7.40 20.38 28.47
CA GLU A 143 7.77 21.80 28.55
C GLU A 143 6.75 22.70 27.83
N CYS A 144 6.30 22.32 26.63
CA CYS A 144 5.26 23.08 25.92
C CYS A 144 3.91 23.09 26.65
N ARG A 145 3.53 21.99 27.30
CA ARG A 145 2.28 21.91 28.06
C ARG A 145 2.29 22.78 29.31
N GLU A 146 3.45 22.93 29.95
CA GLU A 146 3.61 23.80 31.11
C GLU A 146 3.69 25.28 30.71
N ALA A 147 4.36 25.60 29.60
CA ALA A 147 4.50 26.98 29.11
C ALA A 147 3.18 27.58 28.61
N PHE A 148 2.29 26.78 28.02
CA PHE A 148 1.03 27.26 27.44
C PHE A 148 -0.19 26.84 28.25
N ARG A 149 -0.23 27.21 29.54
CA ARG A 149 -1.50 27.25 30.28
C ARG A 149 -2.19 28.59 29.97
N PRO A 150 -3.26 28.63 29.17
CA PRO A 150 -4.02 29.85 28.99
C PRO A 150 -4.72 30.14 30.32
N THR A 151 -4.24 31.17 31.01
CA THR A 151 -4.94 31.74 32.15
C THR A 151 -5.74 32.91 31.61
N GLU A 152 -7.02 32.96 31.96
CA GLU A 152 -8.00 34.01 31.64
C GLU A 152 -8.72 33.88 30.28
N ILE A 153 -9.87 33.21 30.31
CA ILE A 153 -10.96 33.51 29.37
C ILE A 153 -11.64 34.76 29.93
N ALA A 154 -11.44 35.91 29.29
CA ALA A 154 -12.19 37.12 29.61
C ALA A 154 -13.69 36.87 29.36
N THR A 155 -14.48 36.83 30.42
CA THR A 155 -15.95 36.79 30.33
C THR A 155 -16.47 38.13 29.81
N PRO A 156 -17.36 38.14 28.79
CA PRO A 156 -17.97 39.39 28.34
C PRO A 156 -18.97 39.92 29.38
N CYS A 157 -18.78 41.17 29.82
CA CYS A 157 -19.74 41.90 30.65
C CYS A 157 -21.04 42.16 29.85
N VAL A 158 -22.16 41.70 30.39
CA VAL A 158 -23.50 42.10 29.96
C VAL A 158 -24.05 43.08 31.00
N THR A 159 -24.20 44.34 30.61
CA THR A 159 -25.30 45.26 30.99
C THR A 159 -25.22 46.50 30.10
#